data_AF-A0A240DYN2-F1
#
_entry.id   AF-A0A240DYN2-F1
#
_cell.length_a   1.000
_cell.length_b   1.000
_cell.length_c   1.000
_cell.angle_alpha   90.00
_cell.angle_beta   90.00
_cell.angle_gamma   90.00
#
_symmetry.space_group_name_H-M   'P 1'
#
loop_
_entity.id
_entity.type
_entity.pdbx_description
1 polymer ?
#
loop_
_entity_poly.entity_id
_entity_poly.type
_entity_poly.pdbx_seq_one_letter_code
_entity_poly.pdbx_strand_id
1 'polypeptide(L)'
;MKLRQSSAWIQLGLIALSTAALTPLAFAQDDTSRIGAVNVEKVFNESNLAKQSQTRLQNEFAKRQNELRDAAQKIKAAAEKLDRDAAVMSEADRVRRQRELADQDRELQRKQREYTEDLNQRNFEERGKVAEKANIALKQVAEQRKLDVIVQDPAYANPKVDVTDDVIKALNNLK
;
A
#
# COMPACT_ATOMS: atom_id res chain seq x y z
N MET A 1 -47.06 91.22 -33.46
CA MET A 1 -48.41 90.66 -33.64
C MET A 1 -48.30 89.14 -33.69
N LYS A 2 -49.15 88.42 -32.95
CA LYS A 2 -49.20 86.95 -32.75
C LYS A 2 -49.16 86.18 -34.10
N LEU A 3 -48.59 84.97 -34.21
CA LEU A 3 -49.11 83.65 -33.78
C LEU A 3 -47.95 82.62 -33.83
N ARG A 4 -47.58 81.88 -32.77
CA ARG A 4 -48.17 80.68 -32.13
C ARG A 4 -48.07 79.36 -32.94
N GLN A 5 -47.41 78.37 -32.30
CA GLN A 5 -47.67 76.91 -32.34
C GLN A 5 -47.26 76.16 -33.64
N SER A 6 -46.79 74.92 -33.67
CA SER A 6 -46.47 73.88 -32.69
C SER A 6 -46.04 72.64 -33.49
N SER A 7 -44.89 72.03 -33.19
CA SER A 7 -44.67 70.60 -33.45
C SER A 7 -43.47 70.09 -32.65
N ALA A 8 -43.68 69.96 -31.33
CA ALA A 8 -43.19 68.75 -30.67
C ALA A 8 -43.80 67.53 -31.40
N TRP A 9 -43.35 66.31 -31.10
CA TRP A 9 -43.77 65.08 -31.78
C TRP A 9 -43.11 64.93 -33.17
N ILE A 10 -41.91 64.34 -33.23
CA ILE A 10 -41.48 63.35 -34.26
C ILE A 10 -40.02 62.89 -34.11
N GLN A 11 -39.16 63.49 -33.29
CA GLN A 11 -37.79 62.96 -33.10
C GLN A 11 -37.62 62.08 -31.86
N LEU A 12 -38.56 61.17 -31.68
CA LEU A 12 -38.55 60.08 -30.69
C LEU A 12 -38.16 58.78 -31.41
N GLY A 13 -36.94 58.72 -31.92
CA GLY A 13 -36.49 57.56 -32.67
C GLY A 13 -35.05 57.68 -33.14
N LEU A 14 -34.11 57.42 -32.22
CA LEU A 14 -32.77 56.83 -32.45
C LEU A 14 -31.89 57.00 -31.19
N ILE A 15 -32.41 56.64 -30.01
CA ILE A 15 -31.58 56.28 -28.85
C ILE A 15 -31.59 54.75 -28.81
N ALA A 16 -30.85 54.11 -29.70
CA ALA A 16 -30.72 52.66 -29.72
C ALA A 16 -29.46 52.26 -30.46
N LEU A 17 -28.26 52.69 -30.03
CA LEU A 17 -27.02 52.07 -30.51
C LEU A 17 -25.78 52.41 -29.65
N SER A 18 -25.80 52.10 -28.35
CA SER A 18 -24.54 52.06 -27.57
C SER A 18 -24.68 51.32 -26.23
N THR A 19 -25.32 50.16 -26.22
CA THR A 19 -25.06 49.14 -25.19
C THR A 19 -23.95 48.25 -25.70
N ALA A 20 -22.71 48.73 -25.58
CA ALA A 20 -21.53 47.88 -25.72
C ALA A 20 -21.63 46.80 -24.65
N ALA A 21 -21.88 45.57 -25.08
CA ALA A 21 -21.94 44.41 -24.23
C ALA A 21 -20.61 44.27 -23.47
N LEU A 22 -20.60 44.58 -22.18
CA LEU A 22 -19.68 43.94 -21.25
C LEU A 22 -20.12 42.48 -21.18
N THR A 23 -19.68 41.66 -22.13
CA THR A 23 -19.64 40.22 -21.94
C THR A 23 -18.66 39.98 -20.80
N PRO A 24 -19.06 39.45 -19.64
CA PRO A 24 -18.08 38.95 -18.69
C PRO A 24 -17.26 37.89 -19.44
N LEU A 25 -15.96 38.13 -19.56
CA LEU A 25 -14.99 37.08 -19.85
C LEU A 25 -15.11 36.09 -18.70
N ALA A 26 -16.02 35.13 -18.85
CA ALA A 26 -16.00 33.92 -18.06
C ALA A 26 -14.69 33.24 -18.46
N PHE A 27 -13.62 33.53 -17.72
CA PHE A 27 -12.51 32.60 -17.62
C PHE A 27 -13.16 31.30 -17.18
N ALA A 28 -13.26 30.34 -18.08
CA ALA A 28 -13.45 28.96 -17.68
C ALA A 28 -12.34 28.72 -16.65
N GLN A 29 -12.70 28.69 -15.36
CA GLN A 29 -11.86 28.03 -14.39
C GLN A 29 -11.87 26.60 -14.88
N ASP A 30 -10.83 26.26 -15.63
CA ASP A 30 -10.49 24.89 -15.91
C ASP A 30 -10.40 24.27 -14.52
N ASP A 31 -11.46 23.58 -14.10
CA ASP A 31 -11.46 22.69 -12.94
C ASP A 31 -10.56 21.53 -13.35
N THR A 32 -9.26 21.82 -13.47
CA THR A 32 -8.22 20.83 -13.66
C THR A 32 -8.31 19.94 -12.45
N SER A 33 -8.94 18.78 -12.62
CA SER A 33 -9.11 17.79 -11.56
C SER A 33 -7.76 17.57 -10.90
N ARG A 34 -7.74 17.72 -9.58
CA ARG A 34 -6.52 17.65 -8.79
C ARG A 34 -6.25 16.19 -8.48
N ILE A 35 -5.45 15.59 -9.35
CA ILE A 35 -5.07 14.18 -9.26
C ILE A 35 -3.78 14.06 -8.44
N GLY A 36 -3.80 13.20 -7.43
CA GLY A 36 -2.60 12.70 -6.76
C GLY A 36 -2.21 11.32 -7.25
N ALA A 37 -0.94 10.97 -7.11
CA ALA A 37 -0.43 9.63 -7.32
C ALA A 37 0.24 9.13 -6.04
N VAL A 38 0.09 7.83 -5.73
CA VAL A 38 0.75 7.20 -4.59
C VAL A 38 1.38 5.89 -5.01
N ASN A 39 2.60 5.66 -4.56
CA ASN A 39 3.24 4.34 -4.60
C ASN A 39 2.90 3.59 -3.30
N VAL A 40 2.04 2.60 -3.42
CA VAL A 40 1.52 1.87 -2.27
C VAL A 40 2.62 1.04 -1.61
N GLU A 41 3.44 0.37 -2.41
CA GLU A 41 4.56 -0.44 -1.92
C GLU A 41 5.55 0.37 -1.07
N LYS A 42 5.88 1.60 -1.49
CA LYS A 42 6.74 2.51 -0.74
C LYS A 42 6.11 2.93 0.58
N VAL A 43 4.80 3.25 0.61
CA VAL A 43 4.08 3.56 1.86
C VAL A 43 4.16 2.39 2.85
N PHE A 44 3.93 1.17 2.35
CA PHE A 44 4.06 -0.03 3.18
C PHE A 44 5.50 -0.27 3.63
N ASN A 45 6.50 -0.15 2.77
CA ASN A 45 7.87 -0.53 3.13
C ASN A 45 8.59 0.52 4.00
N GLU A 46 8.28 1.80 3.82
CA GLU A 46 9.03 2.89 4.46
C GLU A 46 8.39 3.42 5.75
N SER A 47 7.09 3.16 5.98
CA SER A 47 6.40 3.62 7.17
C SER A 47 6.91 2.96 8.46
N ASN A 48 6.89 3.73 9.56
CA ASN A 48 7.31 3.25 10.87
C ASN A 48 6.41 2.11 11.35
N LEU A 49 5.11 2.21 11.08
CA LEU A 49 4.13 1.18 11.46
C LEU A 49 4.48 -0.17 10.83
N ALA A 50 4.79 -0.19 9.54
CA ALA A 50 5.15 -1.42 8.86
C ALA A 50 6.51 -1.96 9.30
N LYS A 51 7.52 -1.10 9.49
CA LYS A 51 8.81 -1.52 10.06
C LYS A 51 8.63 -2.14 11.46
N GLN A 52 7.77 -1.57 12.29
CA GLN A 52 7.45 -2.12 13.61
C GLN A 52 6.70 -3.45 13.52
N SER A 53 5.73 -3.58 12.62
CA SER A 53 5.03 -4.85 12.39
C SER A 53 5.97 -5.93 11.88
N GLN A 54 6.91 -5.59 10.98
CA GLN A 54 7.94 -6.52 10.50
C GLN A 54 8.81 -7.03 11.66
N THR A 55 9.31 -6.14 12.52
CA THR A 55 10.10 -6.53 13.70
C THR A 55 9.28 -7.38 14.68
N ARG A 56 8.00 -7.05 14.90
CA ARG A 56 7.10 -7.85 15.74
C ARG A 56 6.92 -9.26 15.19
N LEU A 57 6.63 -9.40 13.89
CA LEU A 57 6.51 -10.69 13.23
C LEU A 57 7.81 -11.49 13.29
N GLN A 58 8.96 -10.84 13.06
CA GLN A 58 10.26 -11.50 13.17
C GLN A 58 10.47 -12.07 14.59
N ASN A 59 10.15 -11.29 15.62
CA ASN A 59 10.30 -11.74 17.01
C ASN A 59 9.31 -12.88 17.36
N GLU A 60 8.05 -12.79 16.91
CA GLU A 60 7.03 -13.81 17.12
C GLU A 60 7.43 -15.16 16.49
N PHE A 61 8.03 -15.12 15.31
CA PHE A 61 8.38 -16.32 14.53
C PHE A 61 9.83 -16.78 14.68
N ALA A 62 10.72 -15.99 15.29
CA ALA A 62 12.14 -16.31 15.45
C ALA A 62 12.37 -17.66 16.16
N LYS A 63 11.60 -17.94 17.21
CA LYS A 63 11.71 -19.20 17.96
C LYS A 63 11.40 -20.40 17.06
N ARG A 64 10.27 -20.37 16.35
CA ARG A 64 9.83 -21.47 15.47
C ARG A 64 10.79 -21.64 14.29
N GLN A 65 11.31 -20.54 13.74
CA GLN A 65 12.33 -20.58 12.69
C GLN A 65 13.61 -21.28 13.16
N ASN A 66 14.08 -20.96 14.37
CA ASN A 66 15.24 -21.62 14.96
C ASN A 66 14.98 -23.11 15.23
N GLU A 67 13.81 -23.47 15.75
CA GLU A 67 13.43 -24.88 15.96
C GLU A 67 13.43 -25.68 14.64
N LEU A 68 12.94 -25.10 13.54
CA LEU A 68 13.00 -25.72 12.21
C LEU A 68 14.44 -25.91 11.72
N ARG A 69 15.29 -24.89 11.88
CA ARG A 69 16.70 -24.96 11.50
C ARG A 69 17.44 -26.03 12.29
N ASP A 70 17.23 -26.07 13.60
CA ASP A 70 17.90 -27.02 14.49
C ASP A 70 17.41 -28.46 14.22
N ALA A 71 16.12 -28.65 13.90
CA ALA A 71 15.59 -29.95 13.48
C ALA A 71 16.22 -30.43 12.16
N ALA A 72 16.35 -29.54 11.16
CA ALA A 72 17.00 -29.86 9.89
C ALA A 72 18.47 -30.25 10.09
N GLN A 73 19.20 -29.53 10.95
CA GLN A 73 20.59 -29.87 11.29
C GLN A 73 20.71 -31.23 11.98
N LYS A 74 19.78 -31.55 12.90
CA LYS A 74 19.76 -32.85 13.58
C LYS A 74 19.51 -34.01 12.61
N ILE A 75 18.55 -33.86 11.70
CA ILE A 75 18.27 -34.88 10.67
C ILE A 75 19.50 -35.09 9.79
N LYS A 76 20.13 -34.01 9.32
CA LYS A 76 21.36 -34.09 8.52
C LYS A 76 22.48 -34.82 9.26
N ALA A 77 22.74 -34.45 10.51
CA ALA A 77 23.79 -35.08 11.32
C ALA A 77 23.50 -36.57 11.59
N ALA A 78 22.22 -36.93 11.81
CA ALA A 78 21.81 -38.31 12.01
C ALA A 78 21.92 -39.14 10.71
N ALA A 79 21.62 -38.56 9.55
CA ALA A 79 21.81 -39.19 8.25
C ALA A 79 23.29 -39.45 7.97
N GLU A 80 24.15 -38.43 8.13
CA GLU A 80 25.60 -38.60 7.97
C GLU A 80 26.19 -39.65 8.92
N LYS A 81 25.67 -39.73 10.15
CA LYS A 81 26.08 -40.76 11.11
C LYS A 81 25.62 -42.16 10.67
N LEU A 82 24.40 -42.29 10.18
CA LEU A 82 23.89 -43.57 9.66
C LEU A 82 24.74 -44.05 8.48
N ASP A 83 25.10 -43.17 7.55
CA ASP A 83 25.93 -43.52 6.40
C ASP A 83 27.34 -43.96 6.80
N ARG A 84 27.96 -43.27 7.76
CA ARG A 84 29.28 -43.65 8.31
C ARG A 84 29.26 -44.98 9.05
N ASP A 85 28.25 -45.18 9.91
CA ASP A 85 28.15 -46.36 10.77
C ASP A 85 27.55 -47.56 10.01
N ALA A 86 27.06 -47.36 8.79
CA ALA A 86 26.28 -48.36 8.04
C ALA A 86 26.99 -49.73 7.97
N ALA A 87 28.29 -49.76 7.70
CA ALA A 87 29.06 -50.99 7.51
C ALA A 87 29.23 -51.83 8.80
N VAL A 88 29.10 -51.21 9.98
CA VAL A 88 29.31 -51.88 11.29
C VAL A 88 28.01 -52.08 12.08
N MET A 89 26.89 -51.55 11.57
CA MET A 89 25.57 -51.68 12.19
C MET A 89 24.89 -53.02 11.84
N SER A 90 24.08 -53.52 12.77
CA SER A 90 23.14 -54.61 12.48
C SER A 90 22.06 -54.13 11.50
N GLU A 91 21.51 -55.05 10.70
CA GLU A 91 20.42 -54.73 9.78
C GLU A 91 19.19 -54.18 10.52
N ALA A 92 18.87 -54.77 11.68
CA ALA A 92 17.76 -54.32 12.52
C ALA A 92 17.94 -52.87 13.01
N ASP A 93 19.15 -52.50 13.48
CA ASP A 93 19.43 -51.13 13.91
C ASP A 93 19.45 -50.15 12.75
N ARG A 94 19.94 -50.58 11.57
CA ARG A 94 19.94 -49.76 10.35
C ARG A 94 18.51 -49.41 9.94
N VAL A 95 17.64 -50.41 9.84
CA VAL A 95 16.22 -50.21 9.51
C VAL A 95 15.52 -49.33 10.55
N ARG A 96 15.81 -49.50 11.85
CA ARG A 96 15.25 -48.64 12.90
C ARG A 96 15.64 -47.18 12.69
N ARG A 97 16.94 -46.88 12.49
CA ARG A 97 17.42 -45.51 12.27
C ARG A 97 16.92 -44.89 10.98
N GLN A 98 16.78 -45.68 9.91
CA GLN A 98 16.18 -45.20 8.66
C GLN A 98 14.71 -44.77 8.85
N ARG A 99 13.93 -45.55 9.63
CA ARG A 99 12.56 -45.18 9.97
C ARG A 99 12.50 -43.92 10.82
N GLU A 100 13.34 -43.83 11.86
CA GLU A 100 13.43 -42.62 12.69
C GLU A 100 13.76 -41.36 11.86
N LEU A 101 14.70 -41.45 10.91
CA LEU A 101 15.02 -40.36 10.00
C LEU A 101 13.82 -39.99 9.11
N ALA A 102 13.13 -40.98 8.55
CA ALA A 102 11.96 -40.75 7.72
C ALA A 102 10.81 -40.07 8.49
N ASP A 103 10.61 -40.45 9.76
CA ASP A 103 9.60 -39.85 10.63
C ASP A 103 9.97 -38.42 11.03
N GLN A 104 11.25 -38.17 11.34
CA GLN A 104 11.75 -36.82 11.61
C GLN A 104 11.61 -35.90 10.39
N ASP A 105 11.89 -36.40 9.18
CA ASP A 105 11.75 -35.61 7.96
C ASP A 105 10.28 -35.24 7.68
N ARG A 106 9.35 -36.20 7.82
CA ARG A 106 7.91 -35.93 7.70
C ARG A 106 7.44 -34.87 8.69
N GLU A 107 7.91 -34.96 9.93
CA GLU A 107 7.58 -34.02 10.99
C GLU A 107 8.16 -32.61 10.70
N LEU A 108 9.41 -32.54 10.20
CA LEU A 108 10.01 -31.29 9.76
C LEU A 108 9.20 -30.64 8.64
N GLN A 109 8.82 -31.42 7.62
CA GLN A 109 8.00 -30.93 6.51
C GLN A 109 6.64 -30.42 6.98
N ARG A 110 5.99 -31.13 7.92
CA ARG A 110 4.73 -30.68 8.53
C ARG A 110 4.90 -29.33 9.23
N LYS A 111 5.91 -29.20 10.10
CA LYS A 111 6.18 -27.94 10.81
C LYS A 111 6.58 -26.80 9.86
N GLN A 112 7.27 -27.08 8.76
CA GLN A 112 7.61 -26.06 7.76
C GLN A 112 6.36 -25.52 7.06
N ARG A 113 5.40 -26.39 6.71
CA ARG A 113 4.11 -25.97 6.15
C ARG A 113 3.34 -25.11 7.14
N GLU A 114 3.17 -25.58 8.38
CA GLU A 114 2.49 -24.82 9.44
C GLU A 114 3.16 -23.46 9.69
N TYR A 115 4.49 -23.43 9.76
CA TYR A 115 5.23 -22.17 9.91
C TYR A 115 4.97 -21.20 8.77
N THR A 116 4.96 -21.69 7.53
CA THR A 116 4.77 -20.86 6.33
C THR A 116 3.34 -20.35 6.25
N GLU A 117 2.36 -21.21 6.54
CA GLU A 117 0.94 -20.86 6.58
C GLU A 117 0.67 -19.81 7.66
N ASP A 118 1.14 -20.04 8.88
CA ASP A 118 0.99 -19.11 10.00
C ASP A 118 1.71 -17.77 9.71
N LEU A 119 2.94 -17.82 9.17
CA LEU A 119 3.68 -16.61 8.85
C LEU A 119 2.97 -15.79 7.76
N ASN A 120 2.43 -16.45 6.74
CA ASN A 120 1.66 -15.78 5.69
C ASN A 120 0.38 -15.18 6.26
N GLN A 121 -0.39 -15.93 7.05
CA GLN A 121 -1.61 -15.45 7.69
C GLN A 121 -1.34 -14.20 8.53
N ARG A 122 -0.30 -14.24 9.38
CA ARG A 122 0.09 -13.12 10.25
C ARG A 122 0.61 -11.93 9.45
N ASN A 123 1.35 -12.17 8.36
CA ASN A 123 1.74 -11.10 7.43
C ASN A 123 0.53 -10.41 6.79
N PHE A 124 -0.48 -11.17 6.35
CA PHE A 124 -1.70 -10.60 5.78
C PHE A 124 -2.49 -9.79 6.79
N GLU A 125 -2.63 -10.29 8.03
CA GLU A 125 -3.30 -9.58 9.12
C GLU A 125 -2.62 -8.24 9.43
N GLU A 126 -1.29 -8.23 9.58
CA GLU A 126 -0.55 -7.00 9.86
C GLU A 126 -0.58 -6.03 8.67
N ARG A 127 -0.48 -6.54 7.44
CA ARG A 127 -0.66 -5.71 6.23
C ARG A 127 -2.04 -5.09 6.16
N GLY A 128 -3.10 -5.81 6.54
CA GLY A 128 -4.46 -5.28 6.62
C GLY A 128 -4.56 -4.10 7.57
N LYS A 129 -3.96 -4.19 8.76
CA LYS A 129 -3.92 -3.09 9.74
C LYS A 129 -3.19 -1.86 9.21
N VAL A 130 -2.06 -2.07 8.51
CA VAL A 130 -1.33 -0.98 7.88
C VAL A 130 -2.14 -0.35 6.75
N ALA A 131 -2.84 -1.15 5.94
CA ALA A 131 -3.71 -0.68 4.86
C ALA A 131 -4.85 0.21 5.38
N GLU A 132 -5.48 -0.19 6.48
CA GLU A 132 -6.55 0.59 7.12
C GLU A 132 -6.03 1.98 7.56
N LYS A 133 -4.90 2.02 8.27
CA LYS A 133 -4.28 3.30 8.66
C LYS A 133 -3.80 4.12 7.45
N ALA A 134 -3.27 3.47 6.41
CA ALA A 134 -2.86 4.14 5.18
C ALA A 134 -4.05 4.79 4.46
N ASN A 135 -5.22 4.16 4.45
CA ASN A 135 -6.44 4.75 3.90
C ASN A 135 -6.87 6.02 4.65
N ILE A 136 -6.69 6.07 5.97
CA ILE A 136 -6.95 7.28 6.77
C ILE A 136 -5.94 8.37 6.39
N ALA A 137 -4.66 8.03 6.29
CA ALA A 137 -3.61 8.97 5.88
C ALA A 137 -3.84 9.52 4.46
N LEU A 138 -4.25 8.67 3.51
CA LEU A 138 -4.60 9.06 2.14
C LEU A 138 -5.72 10.10 2.12
N LYS A 139 -6.78 9.89 2.92
CA LYS A 139 -7.89 10.87 3.04
C LYS A 139 -7.42 12.21 3.59
N GLN A 140 -6.61 12.20 4.66
CA GLN A 140 -6.05 13.43 5.23
C GLN A 140 -5.20 14.19 4.21
N VAL A 141 -4.36 13.49 3.44
CA VAL A 141 -3.53 14.11 2.41
C VAL A 141 -4.38 14.65 1.26
N ALA A 142 -5.42 13.90 0.84
CA ALA A 142 -6.36 14.35 -0.18
C ALA A 142 -7.05 15.66 0.24
N GLU A 143 -7.57 15.73 1.47
CA GLU A 143 -8.21 16.94 2.00
C GLU A 143 -7.23 18.12 2.10
N GLN A 144 -6.02 17.89 2.61
CA GLN A 144 -4.99 18.94 2.77
C GLN A 144 -4.52 19.52 1.43
N ARG A 145 -4.32 18.65 0.43
CA ARG A 145 -3.91 19.06 -0.92
C ARG A 145 -5.09 19.42 -1.82
N LYS A 146 -6.32 19.27 -1.32
CA LYS A 146 -7.58 19.47 -2.06
C LYS A 146 -7.59 18.65 -3.35
N LEU A 147 -7.26 17.36 -3.24
CA LEU A 147 -7.25 16.41 -4.34
C LEU A 147 -8.64 15.80 -4.51
N ASP A 148 -9.04 15.59 -5.77
CA ASP A 148 -10.31 14.96 -6.10
C ASP A 148 -10.16 13.43 -6.18
N VAL A 149 -8.96 12.96 -6.55
CA VAL A 149 -8.66 11.53 -6.67
C VAL A 149 -7.17 11.27 -6.39
N ILE A 150 -6.90 10.12 -5.78
CA ILE A 150 -5.54 9.57 -5.68
C ILE A 150 -5.50 8.27 -6.47
N VAL A 151 -4.59 8.21 -7.45
CA VAL A 151 -4.34 7.02 -8.25
C VAL A 151 -3.23 6.21 -7.60
N GLN A 152 -3.51 4.93 -7.35
CA GLN A 152 -2.56 3.99 -6.77
C GLN A 152 -1.74 3.35 -7.90
N ASP A 153 -0.42 3.33 -7.73
CA ASP A 153 0.55 2.67 -8.60
C ASP A 153 0.33 2.92 -10.12
N PRO A 154 0.21 4.19 -10.56
CA PRO A 154 0.07 4.48 -11.98
C PRO A 154 1.34 4.08 -12.74
N ALA A 155 1.18 3.65 -13.99
CA ALA A 155 2.31 3.30 -14.87
C ALA A 155 3.32 4.46 -15.02
N TYR A 156 2.84 5.70 -14.89
CA TYR A 156 3.66 6.89 -14.82
C TYR A 156 2.96 7.95 -13.95
N ALA A 157 3.69 8.56 -13.03
CA ALA A 157 3.27 9.74 -12.30
C ALA A 157 4.32 10.84 -12.46
N ASN A 158 3.85 12.06 -12.73
CA ASN A 158 4.73 13.21 -12.63
C ASN A 158 5.11 13.40 -11.14
N PRO A 159 6.39 13.61 -10.79
CA PRO A 159 6.79 13.85 -9.39
C PRO A 159 6.02 14.97 -8.67
N LYS A 160 5.46 15.93 -9.42
CA LYS A 160 4.65 17.02 -8.86
C LYS A 160 3.30 16.55 -8.30
N VAL A 161 2.75 15.46 -8.83
CA VAL A 161 1.47 14.88 -8.36
C VAL A 161 1.68 13.73 -7.38
N ASP A 162 2.92 13.29 -7.19
CA ASP A 162 3.26 12.25 -6.23
C ASP A 162 3.06 12.77 -4.79
N VAL A 163 2.23 12.06 -4.03
CA VAL A 163 1.93 12.34 -2.64
C VAL A 163 2.45 11.27 -1.68
N THR A 164 3.25 10.32 -2.18
CA THR A 164 3.72 9.15 -1.42
C THR A 164 4.40 9.54 -0.10
N ASP A 165 5.33 10.50 -0.13
CA ASP A 165 6.05 10.93 1.06
C ASP A 165 5.14 11.66 2.07
N ASP A 166 4.12 12.36 1.58
CA ASP A 166 3.13 13.00 2.44
C ASP A 166 2.23 11.98 3.12
N VAL A 167 1.85 10.93 2.38
CA VAL A 167 1.08 9.80 2.94
C VAL A 167 1.93 9.06 3.98
N ILE A 168 3.22 8.82 3.73
CA ILE A 168 4.14 8.22 4.71
C ILE A 168 4.22 9.08 5.98
N LYS A 169 4.38 10.41 5.83
CA LYS A 169 4.40 11.33 6.97
C LYS A 169 3.10 11.32 7.75
N ALA A 170 1.96 11.40 7.06
CA ALA A 170 0.65 11.35 7.69
C ALA A 170 0.44 10.03 8.44
N LEU A 171 0.76 8.89 7.80
CA LEU A 171 0.69 7.57 8.41
C LEU A 171 1.56 7.44 9.66
N ASN A 172 2.78 7.98 9.64
CA ASN A 172 3.68 7.96 10.79
C ASN A 172 3.20 8.84 11.96
N ASN A 173 2.34 9.82 11.69
CA ASN A 173 1.75 10.70 12.69
C ASN A 173 0.41 10.18 13.23
N LEU A 174 -0.19 9.16 12.60
CA LEU A 174 -1.37 8.47 13.12
C LEU A 174 -0.97 7.64 14.34
N LYS A 175 -1.52 7.99 15.50
CA LYS A 175 -1.35 7.21 16.75
C LYS A 175 -1.99 5.82 16.63
#